data_AF-A0A973BDX3-F1
#
_entry.id   AF-A0A973BDX3-F1
#
_cell.length_a   1.000
_cell.length_b   1.000
_cell.length_c   1.000
_cell.angle_alpha   90.00
_cell.angle_beta   90.00
_cell.angle_gamma   90.00
#
_symmetry.space_group_name_H-M   'P 1'
#
loop_
_entity.id
_entity.type
_entity.pdbx_description
1 polymer ?
#
loop_
_entity_poly.entity_id
_entity_poly.type
_entity_poly.pdbx_seq_one_letter_code
_entity_poly.pdbx_strand_id
1 'polypeptide(L)'
;MKRNFTKLLLLVFSILLIQSCSKDDKIIDQIFDDVTNGAVLRTLNTPITDIVMGATTNQVLSIDLEEQDAQNGGLFERVDVYWTFTDNSILPGAADLSFPEELFTSVPASAFTGTTDNGLPSGNVSIAATDVYNRLGFANVATGDTFVVRLALVLTDGRVFTTTNTNSTVLAVGGFFNSPFQYGLTMDSGVTLELTNEGDNFIFQPAPTGTGFDADIAVIDQDAGNNFASMDVYLEFIDNNT
;
A
#
# COMPACT_ATOMS: atom_id res chain seq x y z
N MET A 1 -33.61 -75.98 23.09
CA MET A 1 -32.41 -75.12 23.18
C MET A 1 -32.31 -74.03 22.08
N LYS A 2 -32.86 -74.20 20.87
CA LYS A 2 -32.71 -73.22 19.77
C LYS A 2 -33.37 -71.85 19.99
N ARG A 3 -34.48 -71.76 20.74
CA ARG A 3 -35.27 -70.51 20.91
C ARG A 3 -34.66 -69.50 21.90
N ASN A 4 -33.76 -69.96 22.77
CA ASN A 4 -33.07 -69.10 23.75
C ASN A 4 -31.72 -68.61 23.20
N PHE A 5 -31.13 -69.34 22.25
CA PHE A 5 -29.90 -68.95 21.57
C PHE A 5 -30.12 -67.74 20.65
N THR A 6 -31.26 -67.68 19.95
CA THR A 6 -31.61 -66.52 19.11
C THR A 6 -31.80 -65.23 19.93
N LYS A 7 -32.37 -65.33 21.14
CA LYS A 7 -32.54 -64.19 22.05
C LYS A 7 -31.22 -63.74 22.66
N LEU A 8 -30.32 -64.68 22.97
CA LEU A 8 -28.98 -64.38 23.46
C LEU A 8 -28.12 -63.73 22.36
N LEU A 9 -28.24 -64.20 21.11
CA LEU A 9 -27.54 -63.63 19.96
C LEU A 9 -28.02 -62.21 19.63
N LEU A 10 -29.33 -61.94 19.73
CA LEU A 10 -29.91 -60.60 19.58
C LEU A 10 -29.48 -59.64 20.70
N LEU A 11 -29.38 -60.12 21.95
CA LEU A 11 -28.92 -59.31 23.08
C LEU A 11 -27.42 -58.95 22.95
N VAL A 12 -26.59 -59.89 22.52
CA VAL A 12 -25.16 -59.65 22.29
C VAL A 12 -24.94 -58.71 21.10
N PHE A 13 -25.75 -58.81 20.04
CA PHE A 13 -25.71 -57.89 18.90
C PHE A 13 -26.13 -56.46 19.28
N SER A 14 -27.12 -56.28 20.17
CA SER A 14 -27.50 -54.96 20.70
C SER A 14 -26.44 -54.34 21.61
N ILE A 15 -25.65 -55.14 22.34
CA ILE A 15 -24.55 -54.65 23.18
C ILE A 15 -23.33 -54.24 22.34
N LEU A 16 -23.17 -54.80 21.14
CA LEU A 16 -22.11 -54.40 20.19
C LEU A 16 -22.40 -53.07 19.48
N LEU A 17 -23.67 -52.65 19.38
CA LEU A 17 -24.07 -51.38 18.74
C LEU A 17 -23.83 -50.13 19.60
N ILE A 18 -23.68 -50.28 20.92
CA ILE A 18 -23.39 -49.15 21.84
C ILE A 18 -21.89 -48.82 21.98
N GLN A 19 -21.00 -49.65 21.42
CA GLN A 19 -19.55 -49.39 21.36
C GLN A 19 -19.11 -48.68 20.06
N SER A 20 -20.01 -48.52 19.08
CA SER A 20 -19.74 -47.75 17.85
C SER A 20 -19.91 -46.24 18.01
N CYS A 21 -20.14 -45.77 19.25
CA CYS A 21 -20.02 -44.37 19.62
C CYS A 21 -18.63 -44.12 20.24
N SER A 22 -17.58 -44.73 19.69
CA SER A 22 -16.26 -44.13 19.80
C SER A 22 -16.36 -42.78 19.10
N LYS A 23 -16.06 -41.70 19.81
CA LYS A 23 -15.88 -40.38 19.20
C LYS A 23 -14.94 -40.58 18.02
N ASP A 24 -15.49 -40.47 16.82
CA ASP A 24 -14.67 -40.29 15.63
C ASP A 24 -13.97 -38.95 15.87
N ASP A 25 -12.74 -38.98 16.37
CA ASP A 25 -11.83 -37.86 16.22
C ASP A 25 -11.57 -37.77 14.71
N LYS A 26 -12.48 -37.10 14.01
CA LYS A 26 -12.38 -36.94 12.57
C LYS A 26 -11.11 -36.13 12.33
N ILE A 27 -10.27 -36.61 11.42
CA ILE A 27 -9.10 -35.87 10.92
C ILE A 27 -9.51 -34.44 10.49
N ILE A 28 -10.77 -34.22 10.11
CA ILE A 28 -11.34 -32.91 9.83
C ILE A 28 -11.32 -31.97 11.05
N ASP A 29 -11.62 -32.45 12.26
CA ASP A 29 -11.63 -31.62 13.46
C ASP A 29 -10.20 -31.19 13.85
N GLN A 30 -9.19 -32.05 13.60
CA GLN A 30 -7.77 -31.69 13.74
C GLN A 30 -7.31 -30.63 12.73
N ILE A 31 -7.93 -30.57 11.53
CA ILE A 31 -7.62 -29.56 10.52
C ILE A 31 -8.14 -28.18 10.92
N PHE A 32 -9.22 -28.09 11.71
CA PHE A 32 -9.77 -26.81 12.18
C PHE A 32 -9.05 -26.26 13.43
N ASP A 33 -8.52 -27.12 14.29
CA ASP A 33 -7.71 -26.70 15.45
C ASP A 33 -6.35 -26.08 15.03
N ASP A 34 -5.84 -26.42 13.84
CA ASP A 34 -4.63 -25.84 13.26
C ASP A 34 -4.88 -24.60 12.36
N VAL A 35 -6.13 -24.15 12.19
CA VAL A 35 -6.40 -22.89 11.45
C VAL A 35 -6.09 -21.71 12.34
N THR A 36 -4.87 -21.18 12.22
CA THR A 36 -4.55 -19.87 12.77
C THR A 36 -5.36 -18.80 12.03
N ASN A 37 -6.38 -18.25 12.67
CA ASN A 37 -7.14 -17.12 12.12
C ASN A 37 -6.20 -15.94 11.85
N GLY A 38 -6.18 -15.43 10.62
CA GLY A 38 -5.40 -14.24 10.26
C GLY A 38 -6.03 -12.94 10.79
N ALA A 39 -5.33 -11.83 10.57
CA ALA A 39 -5.89 -10.50 10.75
C ALA A 39 -5.49 -9.61 9.55
N VAL A 40 -6.32 -8.62 9.25
CA VAL A 40 -6.15 -7.72 8.09
C VAL A 40 -6.37 -6.27 8.49
N LEU A 41 -5.71 -5.36 7.77
CA LEU A 41 -5.92 -3.92 7.83
C LEU A 41 -6.47 -3.44 6.49
N ARG A 42 -7.79 -3.40 6.35
CA ARG A 42 -8.44 -2.99 5.11
C ARG A 42 -8.29 -1.49 4.91
N THR A 43 -7.76 -1.09 3.75
CA THR A 43 -7.73 0.32 3.34
C THR A 43 -9.13 0.74 2.86
N LEU A 44 -9.65 1.83 3.42
CA LEU A 44 -10.99 2.33 3.15
C LEU A 44 -11.03 3.49 2.15
N ASN A 45 -9.90 4.17 1.97
CA ASN A 45 -9.77 5.30 1.05
C ASN A 45 -8.73 5.01 -0.05
N THR A 46 -8.56 5.97 -0.97
CA THR A 46 -7.46 5.99 -1.94
C THR A 46 -6.42 6.99 -1.44
N PRO A 47 -5.31 6.56 -0.84
CA PRO A 47 -4.25 7.46 -0.40
C PRO A 47 -3.57 8.14 -1.60
N ILE A 48 -2.96 9.31 -1.37
CA ILE A 48 -2.11 9.96 -2.37
C ILE A 48 -0.92 9.04 -2.71
N THR A 49 -0.41 9.20 -3.93
CA THR A 49 0.72 8.41 -4.45
C THR A 49 1.98 9.24 -4.66
N ASP A 50 1.90 10.54 -4.37
CA ASP A 50 2.98 11.48 -4.54
C ASP A 50 2.96 12.57 -3.47
N ILE A 51 4.10 13.22 -3.29
CA ILE A 51 4.23 14.45 -2.54
C ILE A 51 4.77 15.49 -3.51
N VAL A 52 3.95 16.50 -3.82
CA VAL A 52 4.34 17.62 -4.67
C VAL A 52 5.25 18.57 -3.88
N MET A 53 6.50 18.71 -4.31
CA MET A 53 7.45 19.62 -3.71
C MET A 53 6.98 21.06 -3.87
N GLY A 54 7.21 21.89 -2.84
CA GLY A 54 6.88 23.31 -2.87
C GLY A 54 5.40 23.67 -2.69
N ALA A 55 4.49 22.69 -2.69
CA ALA A 55 3.05 22.95 -2.56
C ALA A 55 2.70 23.87 -1.37
N THR A 56 1.89 24.90 -1.64
CA THR A 56 1.39 25.87 -0.65
C THR A 56 0.43 25.29 0.38
N THR A 57 -0.09 24.08 0.15
CA THR A 57 -0.90 23.33 1.11
C THR A 57 -0.09 22.18 1.71
N ASN A 58 -0.20 21.98 3.02
CA ASN A 58 0.49 20.87 3.67
C ASN A 58 -0.15 19.55 3.22
N GLN A 59 0.55 18.81 2.36
CA GLN A 59 0.10 17.51 1.87
C GLN A 59 0.25 16.46 2.97
N VAL A 60 -0.70 15.53 3.02
CA VAL A 60 -0.75 14.48 4.04
C VAL A 60 -1.09 13.17 3.35
N LEU A 61 -0.19 12.19 3.49
CA LEU A 61 -0.57 10.80 3.25
C LEU A 61 -1.53 10.39 4.35
N SER A 62 -2.78 10.13 3.99
CA SER A 62 -3.85 9.72 4.90
C SER A 62 -4.33 8.33 4.50
N ILE A 63 -4.22 7.38 5.41
CA ILE A 63 -4.63 5.98 5.20
C ILE A 63 -5.73 5.67 6.20
N ASP A 64 -6.95 5.56 5.71
CA ASP A 64 -8.10 5.15 6.50
C ASP A 64 -8.14 3.63 6.54
N LEU A 65 -8.17 3.08 7.76
CA LEU A 65 -8.01 1.66 8.01
C LEU A 65 -9.19 1.10 8.79
N GLU A 66 -9.62 -0.10 8.44
CA GLU A 66 -10.48 -0.96 9.24
C GLU A 66 -9.69 -2.20 9.65
N GLU A 67 -9.67 -2.52 10.93
CA GLU A 67 -9.04 -3.74 11.43
C GLU A 67 -10.07 -4.87 11.51
N GLN A 68 -9.66 -6.06 11.07
CA GLN A 68 -10.44 -7.26 11.20
C GLN A 68 -9.57 -8.43 11.67
N ASP A 69 -9.88 -8.95 12.85
CA ASP A 69 -9.33 -10.17 13.43
C ASP A 69 -10.41 -11.24 13.72
N ALA A 70 -9.99 -12.35 14.35
CA ALA A 70 -10.87 -13.45 14.74
C ALA A 70 -11.92 -13.10 15.82
N GLN A 71 -11.76 -11.96 16.50
CA GLN A 71 -12.61 -11.45 17.57
C GLN A 71 -13.25 -10.11 17.18
N ASN A 72 -13.32 -9.79 15.88
CA ASN A 72 -13.88 -8.54 15.35
C ASN A 72 -13.24 -7.28 15.96
N GLY A 73 -11.91 -7.27 16.07
CA GLY A 73 -11.12 -6.18 16.65
C GLY A 73 -10.80 -6.35 18.14
N GLY A 74 -11.26 -7.45 18.75
CA GLY A 74 -10.98 -7.74 20.15
C GLY A 74 -9.52 -8.07 20.45
N LEU A 75 -8.75 -8.47 19.43
CA LEU A 75 -7.31 -8.75 19.56
C LEU A 75 -6.45 -7.56 19.12
N PHE A 76 -7.02 -6.53 18.50
CA PHE A 76 -6.26 -5.39 17.98
C PHE A 76 -5.54 -4.63 19.11
N GLU A 77 -4.21 -4.54 19.01
CA GLU A 77 -3.39 -3.82 19.98
C GLU A 77 -2.93 -2.45 19.45
N ARG A 78 -2.29 -2.44 18.27
CA ARG A 78 -1.75 -1.23 17.64
C ARG A 78 -1.34 -1.49 16.19
N VAL A 79 -1.09 -0.40 15.46
CA VAL A 79 -0.39 -0.41 14.17
C VAL A 79 0.97 0.27 14.35
N ASP A 80 2.05 -0.47 14.11
CA ASP A 80 3.39 0.11 14.01
C ASP A 80 3.61 0.60 12.57
N VAL A 81 3.93 1.88 12.42
CA VAL A 81 4.10 2.59 11.15
C VAL A 81 5.59 2.79 10.91
N TYR A 82 6.10 2.18 9.85
CA TYR A 82 7.48 2.27 9.42
C TYR A 82 7.57 3.10 8.15
N TRP A 83 8.70 3.77 7.96
CA TRP A 83 8.97 4.51 6.74
C TRP A 83 10.37 4.21 6.20
N THR A 84 10.55 4.37 4.91
CA THR A 84 11.84 4.21 4.21
C THR A 84 11.93 5.29 3.15
N PHE A 85 13.12 5.85 2.94
CA PHE A 85 13.38 6.79 1.86
C PHE A 85 14.53 6.29 0.99
N THR A 86 14.37 6.44 -0.32
CA THR A 86 15.41 6.14 -1.31
C THR A 86 15.63 7.37 -2.18
N ASP A 87 16.85 7.87 -2.12
CA ASP A 87 17.37 8.94 -2.96
C ASP A 87 17.76 8.32 -4.31
N ASN A 88 16.94 8.60 -5.33
CA ASN A 88 17.17 8.16 -6.70
C ASN A 88 17.80 9.27 -7.55
N SER A 89 18.13 10.42 -6.93
CA SER A 89 18.59 11.64 -7.60
C SER A 89 20.05 11.99 -7.31
N ILE A 90 20.82 11.02 -6.82
CA ILE A 90 22.23 11.17 -6.44
C ILE A 90 23.08 11.66 -7.62
N LEU A 91 23.55 12.90 -7.53
CA LEU A 91 24.48 13.48 -8.51
C LEU A 91 25.91 12.96 -8.30
N PRO A 92 26.76 12.94 -9.35
CA PRO A 92 28.16 12.57 -9.23
C PRO A 92 28.89 13.38 -8.15
N GLY A 93 29.36 12.70 -7.11
CA GLY A 93 30.08 13.32 -5.98
C GLY A 93 29.18 13.86 -4.86
N ALA A 94 27.85 13.73 -4.97
CA ALA A 94 26.92 14.01 -3.87
C ALA A 94 26.83 12.82 -2.89
N ALA A 95 26.29 13.08 -1.70
CA ALA A 95 26.00 12.03 -0.72
C ALA A 95 24.67 11.34 -1.06
N ASP A 96 24.57 10.05 -0.76
CA ASP A 96 23.30 9.32 -0.76
C ASP A 96 22.53 9.66 0.52
N LEU A 97 21.31 10.19 0.35
CA LEU A 97 20.45 10.59 1.45
C LEU A 97 19.37 9.55 1.80
N SER A 98 19.43 8.37 1.19
CA SER A 98 18.59 7.23 1.54
C SER A 98 18.73 6.86 3.02
N PHE A 99 17.63 6.49 3.65
CA PHE A 99 17.66 5.88 4.98
C PHE A 99 16.92 4.54 4.98
N PRO A 100 17.46 3.53 5.70
CA PRO A 100 16.80 2.23 5.80
C PRO A 100 15.51 2.36 6.59
N GLU A 101 14.67 1.33 6.52
CA GLU A 101 13.41 1.29 7.27
C GLU A 101 13.62 1.61 8.77
N GLU A 102 12.86 2.59 9.27
CA GLU A 102 12.82 2.94 10.69
C GLU A 102 11.38 3.15 11.16
N LEU A 103 11.14 2.96 12.46
CA LEU A 103 9.82 3.17 13.06
C LEU A 103 9.52 4.67 13.11
N PHE A 104 8.43 5.09 12.47
CA PHE A 104 7.93 6.47 12.54
C PHE A 104 7.06 6.66 13.79
N THR A 105 6.05 5.82 13.97
CA THR A 105 5.14 5.90 15.12
C THR A 105 4.41 4.57 15.38
N SER A 106 3.80 4.46 16.56
CA SER A 106 2.91 3.35 16.92
C SER A 106 1.53 3.92 17.27
N VAL A 107 0.51 3.56 16.49
CA VAL A 107 -0.87 4.01 16.68
C VAL A 107 -1.63 2.97 17.49
N PRO A 108 -2.00 3.23 18.75
CA PRO A 108 -2.70 2.26 19.59
C PRO A 108 -4.13 2.02 19.08
N ALA A 109 -4.68 0.84 19.37
CA ALA A 109 -6.07 0.51 19.04
C ALA A 109 -7.08 1.53 19.59
N SER A 110 -6.78 2.16 20.73
CA SER A 110 -7.62 3.23 21.31
C SER A 110 -7.74 4.48 20.43
N ALA A 111 -6.85 4.68 19.45
CA ALA A 111 -6.96 5.77 18.47
C ALA A 111 -7.94 5.45 17.33
N PHE A 112 -8.32 4.18 17.14
CA PHE A 112 -9.32 3.73 16.17
C PHE A 112 -10.71 3.88 16.77
N THR A 113 -11.19 5.12 16.78
CA THR A 113 -12.46 5.51 17.41
C THR A 113 -13.67 5.34 16.49
N GLY A 114 -13.44 5.05 15.22
CA GLY A 114 -14.48 4.79 14.23
C GLY A 114 -15.02 3.37 14.32
N THR A 115 -16.20 3.17 13.72
CA THR A 115 -16.77 1.85 13.50
C THR A 115 -17.40 1.83 12.11
N THR A 116 -17.09 0.83 11.31
CA THR A 116 -17.66 0.67 9.97
C THR A 116 -19.01 -0.03 10.00
N ASP A 117 -19.67 -0.14 8.84
CA ASP A 117 -20.94 -0.86 8.68
C ASP A 117 -20.84 -2.35 9.06
N ASN A 118 -19.62 -2.91 9.05
CA ASN A 118 -19.33 -4.28 9.47
C ASN A 118 -19.20 -4.43 11.00
N GLY A 119 -19.29 -3.33 11.75
CA GLY A 119 -19.10 -3.31 13.20
C GLY A 119 -17.63 -3.43 13.64
N LEU A 120 -16.68 -3.15 12.73
CA LEU A 120 -15.25 -3.31 12.96
C LEU A 120 -14.58 -1.96 13.30
N PRO A 121 -13.52 -1.96 14.13
CA PRO A 121 -12.83 -0.74 14.50
C PRO A 121 -12.16 -0.09 13.29
N SER A 122 -12.30 1.24 13.17
CA SER A 122 -11.64 2.01 12.13
C SER A 122 -10.96 3.27 12.64
N GLY A 123 -9.94 3.69 11.92
CA GLY A 123 -9.09 4.80 12.29
C GLY A 123 -8.24 5.27 11.14
N ASN A 124 -7.33 6.20 11.43
CA ASN A 124 -6.47 6.82 10.44
C ASN A 124 -5.01 6.70 10.87
N VAL A 125 -4.15 6.39 9.89
CA VAL A 125 -2.71 6.61 9.96
C VAL A 125 -2.37 7.73 8.99
N SER A 126 -1.64 8.73 9.46
CA SER A 126 -1.20 9.83 8.61
C SER A 126 0.27 10.20 8.80
N ILE A 127 0.88 10.61 7.69
CA ILE A 127 2.23 11.17 7.63
C ILE A 127 2.13 12.46 6.84
N ALA A 128 2.57 13.58 7.42
CA ALA A 128 2.58 14.85 6.73
C ALA A 128 3.85 14.99 5.89
N ALA A 129 3.76 15.69 4.76
CA ALA A 129 4.94 16.04 3.95
C ALA A 129 5.99 16.79 4.80
N THR A 130 5.55 17.60 5.76
CA THR A 130 6.43 18.27 6.73
C THR A 130 7.27 17.31 7.56
N ASP A 131 6.77 16.11 7.89
CA ASP A 131 7.55 15.12 8.65
C ASP A 131 8.72 14.59 7.82
N VAL A 132 8.46 14.33 6.53
CA VAL A 132 9.49 13.94 5.55
C VAL A 132 10.52 15.07 5.39
N TYR A 133 10.08 16.31 5.20
CA TYR A 133 10.97 17.46 5.05
C TYR A 133 11.75 17.79 6.33
N ASN A 134 11.18 17.57 7.50
CA ASN A 134 11.90 17.73 8.76
C ASN A 134 12.99 16.66 8.94
N ARG A 135 12.78 15.46 8.39
CA ARG A 135 13.75 14.35 8.46
C ARG A 135 14.92 14.55 7.49
N LEU A 136 14.62 14.92 6.25
CA LEU A 136 15.60 14.97 5.15
C LEU A 136 16.15 16.38 4.89
N GLY A 137 15.35 17.41 5.19
CA GLY A 137 15.54 18.78 4.70
C GLY A 137 14.87 18.95 3.33
N PHE A 138 14.07 20.00 3.16
CA PHE A 138 13.35 20.25 1.91
C PHE A 138 14.26 20.34 0.67
N ALA A 139 15.45 20.93 0.80
CA ALA A 139 16.41 21.09 -0.30
C ALA A 139 17.09 19.80 -0.75
N ASN A 140 16.87 18.71 -0.03
CA ASN A 140 17.54 17.42 -0.21
C ASN A 140 16.64 16.36 -0.85
N VAL A 141 15.44 16.76 -1.27
CA VAL A 141 14.47 15.88 -1.91
C VAL A 141 14.30 16.34 -3.35
N ALA A 142 14.28 15.40 -4.29
CA ALA A 142 14.14 15.68 -5.71
C ALA A 142 13.09 14.78 -6.38
N THR A 143 12.69 15.16 -7.59
CA THR A 143 11.73 14.40 -8.38
C THR A 143 12.26 13.00 -8.69
N GLY A 144 11.44 11.99 -8.44
CA GLY A 144 11.81 10.58 -8.65
C GLY A 144 12.39 9.88 -7.43
N ASP A 145 12.70 10.61 -6.35
CA ASP A 145 12.95 9.99 -5.06
C ASP A 145 11.69 9.26 -4.58
N THR A 146 11.88 8.17 -3.85
CA THR A 146 10.77 7.33 -3.39
C THR A 146 10.69 7.26 -1.88
N PHE A 147 9.47 7.31 -1.38
CA PHE A 147 9.15 7.19 0.03
C PHE A 147 8.15 6.04 0.22
N VAL A 148 8.46 5.11 1.12
CA VAL A 148 7.64 3.92 1.34
C VAL A 148 7.20 3.87 2.79
N VAL A 149 5.90 3.66 2.99
CA VAL A 149 5.29 3.49 4.31
C VAL A 149 4.84 2.06 4.45
N ARG A 150 5.33 1.35 5.47
CA ARG A 150 4.91 -0.02 5.79
C ARG A 150 4.18 -0.05 7.13
N LEU A 151 3.06 -0.75 7.16
CA LEU A 151 2.27 -0.99 8.36
C LEU A 151 2.53 -2.39 8.90
N ALA A 152 2.61 -2.50 10.22
CA ALA A 152 2.57 -3.77 10.93
C ALA A 152 1.39 -3.76 11.92
N LEU A 153 0.41 -4.61 11.68
CA LEU A 153 -0.70 -4.85 12.60
C LEU A 153 -0.20 -5.73 13.74
N VAL A 154 -0.30 -5.24 14.98
CA VAL A 154 0.08 -5.99 16.18
C VAL A 154 -1.17 -6.35 16.96
N LEU A 155 -1.26 -7.63 17.33
CA LEU A 155 -2.34 -8.16 18.16
C LEU A 155 -1.87 -8.37 19.60
N THR A 156 -2.82 -8.33 20.52
CA THR A 156 -2.63 -8.51 21.97
C THR A 156 -2.03 -9.86 22.37
N ASP A 157 -2.10 -10.85 21.48
CA ASP A 157 -1.49 -12.17 21.64
C ASP A 157 -0.04 -12.26 21.11
N GLY A 158 0.53 -11.13 20.66
CA GLY A 158 1.90 -10.99 20.19
C GLY A 158 2.10 -11.30 18.71
N ARG A 159 1.06 -11.71 17.98
CA ARG A 159 1.15 -11.88 16.53
C ARG A 159 1.26 -10.53 15.83
N VAL A 160 2.01 -10.51 14.73
CA VAL A 160 2.23 -9.33 13.90
C VAL A 160 1.92 -9.70 12.45
N PHE A 161 1.14 -8.88 11.74
CA PHE A 161 0.83 -9.06 10.32
C PHE A 161 1.35 -7.87 9.50
N THR A 162 2.05 -8.17 8.40
CA THR A 162 2.62 -7.17 7.49
C THR A 162 2.84 -7.79 6.10
N THR A 163 3.56 -7.10 5.22
CA THR A 163 3.82 -7.54 3.83
C THR A 163 4.54 -8.88 3.70
N THR A 164 5.32 -9.29 4.70
CA THR A 164 6.22 -10.46 4.62
C THR A 164 5.59 -11.78 5.07
N ASN A 165 4.45 -11.74 5.75
CA ASN A 165 3.80 -12.92 6.33
C ASN A 165 2.31 -13.02 6.00
N THR A 166 1.94 -12.44 4.86
CA THR A 166 0.56 -12.35 4.37
C THR A 166 0.48 -12.86 2.93
N ASN A 167 -0.62 -13.52 2.56
CA ASN A 167 -0.79 -14.05 1.19
C ASN A 167 -1.22 -12.96 0.19
N SER A 168 -1.05 -13.22 -1.11
CA SER A 168 -1.35 -12.26 -2.17
C SER A 168 -2.81 -11.83 -2.25
N THR A 169 -3.76 -12.67 -1.81
CA THR A 169 -5.19 -12.32 -1.80
C THR A 169 -5.50 -11.23 -0.76
N VAL A 170 -4.82 -11.26 0.38
CA VAL A 170 -4.96 -10.22 1.41
C VAL A 170 -4.26 -8.93 0.98
N LEU A 171 -3.07 -9.05 0.37
CA LEU A 171 -2.27 -7.91 -0.09
C LEU A 171 -2.83 -7.21 -1.35
N ALA A 172 -3.78 -7.82 -2.06
CA ALA A 172 -4.29 -7.29 -3.32
C ALA A 172 -5.03 -5.96 -3.12
N VAL A 173 -4.47 -4.89 -3.69
CA VAL A 173 -5.10 -3.57 -3.74
C VAL A 173 -6.40 -3.65 -4.55
N GLY A 174 -7.48 -3.09 -4.00
CA GLY A 174 -8.83 -3.16 -4.57
C GLY A 174 -9.52 -4.53 -4.43
N GLY A 175 -8.86 -5.51 -3.82
CA GLY A 175 -9.46 -6.81 -3.48
C GLY A 175 -10.39 -6.72 -2.27
N PHE A 176 -11.06 -7.83 -1.92
CA PHE A 176 -11.98 -7.89 -0.77
C PHE A 176 -11.30 -7.47 0.56
N PHE A 177 -10.08 -7.94 0.79
CA PHE A 177 -9.32 -7.59 1.99
C PHE A 177 -8.66 -6.21 1.89
N ASN A 178 -8.26 -5.78 0.68
CA ASN A 178 -7.59 -4.50 0.40
C ASN A 178 -6.56 -4.10 1.47
N SER A 179 -5.70 -5.05 1.87
CA SER A 179 -4.80 -4.91 3.01
C SER A 179 -3.35 -5.02 2.54
N PRO A 180 -2.85 -4.03 1.76
CA PRO A 180 -1.52 -4.09 1.16
C PRO A 180 -0.40 -3.99 2.20
N PHE A 181 -0.67 -3.46 3.40
CA PHE A 181 0.31 -3.15 4.46
C PHE A 181 1.47 -2.25 4.02
N GLN A 182 1.48 -1.73 2.80
CA GLN A 182 2.54 -0.87 2.29
C GLN A 182 2.01 0.09 1.24
N TYR A 183 2.50 1.33 1.29
CA TYR A 183 2.11 2.43 0.41
C TYR A 183 3.39 3.10 -0.09
N GLY A 184 3.53 3.21 -1.40
CA GLY A 184 4.65 3.88 -2.05
C GLY A 184 4.23 5.26 -2.53
N LEU A 185 5.10 6.23 -2.31
CA LEU A 185 4.97 7.60 -2.76
C LEU A 185 6.20 7.98 -3.58
N THR A 186 5.99 8.80 -4.60
CA THR A 186 7.06 9.46 -5.34
C THR A 186 7.12 10.94 -4.96
N MET A 187 8.32 11.49 -4.97
CA MET A 187 8.49 12.94 -4.90
C MET A 187 8.27 13.52 -6.30
N ASP A 188 7.37 14.48 -6.41
CA ASP A 188 7.03 15.17 -7.66
C ASP A 188 7.47 16.64 -7.58
N SER A 189 8.06 17.18 -8.64
CA SER A 189 8.34 18.64 -8.70
C SER A 189 7.08 19.46 -8.81
N GLY A 190 5.95 18.86 -9.22
CA GLY A 190 4.75 19.59 -9.57
C GLY A 190 4.92 20.44 -10.83
N VAL A 191 6.01 20.24 -11.59
CA VAL A 191 6.27 20.91 -12.86
C VAL A 191 6.18 19.88 -13.96
N THR A 192 5.17 20.02 -14.82
CA THR A 192 5.02 19.23 -16.04
C THR A 192 5.37 20.10 -17.25
N LEU A 193 6.18 19.56 -18.15
CA LEU A 193 6.46 20.15 -19.45
C LEU A 193 5.64 19.41 -20.50
N GLU A 194 4.77 20.13 -21.20
CA GLU A 194 3.97 19.58 -22.29
C GLU A 194 4.32 20.29 -23.59
N LEU A 195 4.60 19.50 -24.63
CA LEU A 195 4.63 19.97 -26.01
C LEU A 195 3.22 19.84 -26.57
N THR A 196 2.60 20.95 -26.93
CA THR A 196 1.29 20.94 -27.58
C THR A 196 1.43 21.26 -29.06
N ASN A 197 0.59 20.64 -29.91
CA ASN A 197 0.66 20.61 -31.39
C ASN A 197 1.68 19.63 -32.00
N GLU A 198 1.66 18.37 -31.55
CA GLU A 198 2.28 17.23 -32.25
C GLU A 198 1.55 16.93 -33.57
N GLY A 199 1.95 17.60 -34.65
CA GLY A 199 1.75 17.04 -35.99
C GLY A 199 2.76 15.90 -36.20
N ASP A 200 2.26 14.67 -36.26
CA ASP A 200 3.02 13.43 -36.52
C ASP A 200 4.19 13.63 -37.49
N ASN A 201 5.41 13.37 -37.02
CA ASN A 201 6.66 13.57 -37.76
C ASN A 201 6.89 15.00 -38.23
N PHE A 202 7.84 15.66 -37.56
CA PHE A 202 8.53 16.88 -38.00
C PHE A 202 9.23 16.68 -39.36
N ILE A 203 8.46 16.65 -40.44
CA ILE A 203 8.98 16.68 -41.81
C ILE A 203 9.12 18.15 -42.20
N PHE A 204 10.34 18.55 -42.55
CA PHE A 204 10.61 19.76 -43.32
C PHE A 204 9.81 19.69 -44.62
N GLN A 205 8.57 20.15 -44.62
CA GLN A 205 7.94 20.56 -45.87
C GLN A 205 8.37 22.00 -46.08
N PRO A 206 9.14 22.32 -47.15
CA PRO A 206 9.56 23.69 -47.39
C PRO A 206 8.30 24.54 -47.54
N ALA A 207 7.98 25.28 -46.47
CA ALA A 207 6.88 26.21 -46.51
C ALA A 207 7.20 27.30 -47.53
N PRO A 208 6.19 27.87 -48.21
CA PRO A 208 6.40 29.05 -49.04
C PRO A 208 7.05 30.11 -48.15
N THR A 209 8.13 30.71 -48.63
CA THR A 209 8.92 31.76 -47.96
C THR A 209 8.11 32.59 -46.96
N GLY A 210 8.44 32.49 -45.67
CA GLY A 210 8.01 33.45 -44.66
C GLY A 210 7.21 32.93 -43.46
N THR A 211 6.93 31.63 -43.35
CA THR A 211 6.38 31.08 -42.10
C THR A 211 7.51 30.48 -41.28
N GLY A 212 7.80 31.06 -40.12
CA GLY A 212 8.76 30.53 -39.16
C GLY A 212 8.32 29.20 -38.57
N PHE A 213 9.23 28.57 -37.83
CA PHE A 213 8.91 27.47 -36.94
C PHE A 213 8.18 28.04 -35.70
N ASP A 214 7.12 27.37 -35.27
CA ASP A 214 6.42 27.67 -34.02
C ASP A 214 6.18 26.38 -33.26
N ALA A 215 6.46 26.39 -31.97
CA ALA A 215 6.18 25.29 -31.06
C ALA A 215 5.80 25.87 -29.70
N ASP A 216 4.63 25.45 -29.21
CA ASP A 216 4.13 25.87 -27.92
C ASP A 216 4.64 24.91 -26.84
N ILE A 217 5.53 25.41 -25.99
CA ILE A 217 5.92 24.71 -24.75
C ILE A 217 5.04 25.26 -23.64
N ALA A 218 4.16 24.40 -23.11
CA ALA A 218 3.41 24.71 -21.92
C ALA A 218 4.20 24.25 -20.68
N VAL A 219 4.49 25.20 -19.79
CA VAL A 219 4.99 24.92 -18.45
C VAL A 219 3.79 24.91 -17.51
N ILE A 220 3.45 23.73 -16.99
CA ILE A 220 2.37 23.56 -16.04
C ILE A 220 2.99 23.45 -14.65
N ASP A 221 2.95 24.55 -13.90
CA ASP A 221 3.37 24.62 -12.49
C ASP A 221 2.13 24.44 -11.59
N GLN A 222 2.08 23.32 -10.87
CA GLN A 222 0.96 22.96 -10.00
C GLN A 222 0.89 23.81 -8.71
N ASP A 223 1.92 24.59 -8.37
CA ASP A 223 1.95 25.50 -7.21
C ASP A 223 2.05 26.99 -7.61
N ALA A 224 1.15 27.41 -8.52
CA ALA A 224 0.93 28.82 -8.85
C ALA A 224 2.19 29.64 -9.22
N GLY A 225 3.25 29.00 -9.72
CA GLY A 225 4.48 29.66 -10.19
C GLY A 225 5.65 29.67 -9.20
N ASN A 226 5.59 28.94 -8.08
CA ASN A 226 6.70 28.87 -7.13
C ASN A 226 7.72 27.77 -7.44
N ASN A 227 7.37 26.78 -8.27
CA ASN A 227 8.21 25.62 -8.53
C ASN A 227 9.03 25.74 -9.80
N PHE A 228 8.75 26.76 -10.63
CA PHE A 228 9.46 27.01 -11.88
C PHE A 228 10.21 28.36 -11.87
N ALA A 229 11.53 28.30 -12.04
CA ALA A 229 12.39 29.50 -12.10
C ALA A 229 12.82 29.88 -13.52
N SER A 230 13.29 28.92 -14.31
CA SER A 230 13.80 29.14 -15.67
C SER A 230 13.79 27.85 -16.48
N MET A 231 13.69 27.96 -17.80
CA MET A 231 13.85 26.86 -18.76
C MET A 231 14.84 27.27 -19.84
N ASP A 232 15.87 26.45 -20.03
CA ASP A 232 16.77 26.57 -21.17
C ASP A 232 16.28 25.65 -22.28
N VAL A 233 16.01 26.22 -23.44
CA VAL A 233 15.57 25.47 -24.63
C VAL A 233 16.76 25.33 -25.59
N TYR A 234 17.14 24.09 -25.88
CA TYR A 234 18.18 23.77 -26.84
C TYR A 234 17.55 23.24 -28.13
N LEU A 235 17.91 23.86 -29.26
CA LEU A 235 17.51 23.44 -30.60
C LEU A 235 18.71 22.81 -31.29
N GLU A 236 18.58 21.55 -31.70
CA GLU A 236 19.58 20.86 -32.51
C GLU A 236 19.04 20.67 -33.94
N PHE A 237 19.83 21.07 -34.93
CA PHE A 237 19.54 20.83 -36.34
C PHE A 237 20.32 19.60 -36.81
N ILE A 238 19.59 18.51 -37.08
CA ILE A 238 20.18 17.29 -37.65
C ILE A 238 19.88 17.26 -39.14
N ASP A 239 20.92 17.31 -39.97
CA ASP A 239 20.79 17.04 -41.40
C ASP A 239 20.79 15.52 -41.64
N ASN A 240 19.63 14.97 -42.00
CA ASN A 240 19.47 13.54 -42.28
C ASN A 240 19.94 13.13 -43.69
N ASN A 241 20.58 14.03 -44.47
CA ASN A 241 21.01 13.76 -45.84
C ASN A 241 22.51 13.40 -45.99
N THR A 242 23.25 13.22 -44.90
CA THR A 242 24.64 12.72 -44.90
C THR A 242 24.76 11.41 -44.16
#